data_AF-A0A9W3DBJ9-F1
#
_entry.id   AF-A0A9W3DBJ9-F1
#
_cell.length_a   1.000
_cell.length_b   1.000
_cell.length_c   1.000
_cell.angle_alpha   90.00
_cell.angle_beta   90.00
_cell.angle_gamma   90.00
#
_symmetry.space_group_name_H-M   'P 1'
#
loop_
_entity.id
_entity.type
_entity.pdbx_description
1 polymer ?
#
loop_
_entity_poly.entity_id
_entity_poly.type
_entity_poly.pdbx_seq_one_letter_code
_entity_poly.pdbx_strand_id
1 'polypeptide(L)'
;MVFAKYLGKNCRKGRFSPSKLKGKRVIELGAGCGVAGFALAMLGSDVVSTDQKEVLPLLKRNVEWNTSTILQMNTGSASFGSLRVAELDWGNEDHIRAVEPPFDYVIGTDVVYSEQLLEPLLHTILSLSGPKTTIMLGYEIRSTIVHDKMLQMWKDNFEVKTIPRSKMDGEYQDPSIHLYLMSQKSSAESSGNAVQDEAVVADTAETKCEKEVSTVDSSSPNLLEEEDVATHRPKLREDSLLMRLRDGKMSEWEMRRYGKVAAQLLRDVKIDVQVKK
;
A
#
# COMPACT_ATOMS: atom_id res chain seq x y z
N MET A 1 1.07 -8.88 -8.10
CA MET A 1 1.92 -9.70 -8.99
C MET A 1 2.65 -8.90 -10.05
N VAL A 2 1.94 -8.13 -10.88
CA VAL A 2 2.51 -7.28 -11.94
C VAL A 2 3.71 -6.47 -11.45
N PHE A 3 3.59 -5.78 -10.31
CA PHE A 3 4.67 -4.97 -9.73
C PHE A 3 5.94 -5.78 -9.41
N ALA A 4 5.80 -6.95 -8.77
CA ALA A 4 6.94 -7.78 -8.41
C ALA A 4 7.67 -8.33 -9.66
N LYS A 5 6.91 -8.72 -10.70
CA LYS A 5 7.50 -9.16 -11.99
C LYS A 5 8.12 -7.98 -12.75
N TYR A 6 7.53 -6.78 -12.68
CA TYR A 6 8.16 -5.56 -13.16
C TYR A 6 9.52 -5.33 -12.47
N LEU A 7 9.61 -5.47 -11.14
CA LEU A 7 10.89 -5.37 -10.43
C LEU A 7 11.89 -6.43 -10.93
N GLY A 8 11.48 -7.70 -11.02
CA GLY A 8 12.33 -8.78 -11.53
C GLY A 8 12.88 -8.54 -12.93
N LYS A 9 12.07 -7.99 -13.84
CA LYS A 9 12.48 -7.64 -15.20
C LYS A 9 13.45 -6.44 -15.24
N ASN A 10 13.30 -5.48 -14.32
CA ASN A 10 13.98 -4.18 -14.39
C ASN A 10 15.08 -3.98 -13.31
N CYS A 11 15.35 -4.96 -12.44
CA CYS A 11 16.29 -4.80 -11.32
C CYS A 11 17.78 -4.89 -11.72
N ARG A 12 18.13 -5.23 -12.96
CA ARG A 12 19.56 -5.32 -13.35
C ARG A 12 20.26 -3.96 -13.38
N LYS A 13 19.54 -2.87 -13.69
CA LYS A 13 20.07 -1.51 -13.83
C LYS A 13 19.02 -0.48 -13.45
N GLY A 14 19.44 0.76 -13.22
CA GLY A 14 18.54 1.88 -12.91
C GLY A 14 18.19 1.97 -11.43
N ARG A 15 17.12 2.70 -11.10
CA ARG A 15 16.79 3.04 -9.71
C ARG A 15 16.42 1.85 -8.83
N PHE A 16 15.89 0.78 -9.43
CA PHE A 16 15.49 -0.45 -8.73
C PHE A 16 16.57 -1.53 -8.77
N SER A 17 17.82 -1.17 -9.07
CA SER A 17 18.92 -2.14 -8.96
C SER A 17 19.31 -2.40 -7.52
N PRO A 18 19.78 -3.61 -7.17
CA PRO A 18 20.19 -3.93 -5.79
C PRO A 18 21.18 -2.90 -5.21
N SER A 19 22.16 -2.46 -6.01
CA SER A 19 23.13 -1.43 -5.59
C SER A 19 22.52 -0.05 -5.27
N LYS A 20 21.34 0.27 -5.82
CA LYS A 20 20.63 1.53 -5.60
C LYS A 20 19.55 1.40 -4.52
N LEU A 21 19.06 0.19 -4.28
CA LEU A 21 18.04 -0.15 -3.29
C LEU A 21 18.61 -0.58 -1.94
N LYS A 22 19.88 -1.00 -1.89
CA LYS A 22 20.52 -1.43 -0.65
C LYS A 22 20.44 -0.34 0.44
N GLY A 23 19.85 -0.70 1.58
CA GLY A 23 19.65 0.19 2.74
C GLY A 23 18.68 1.34 2.52
N LYS A 24 17.90 1.32 1.43
CA LYS A 24 16.86 2.32 1.18
C LYS A 24 15.64 2.04 2.02
N ARG A 25 15.10 3.08 2.66
CA ARG A 25 13.87 2.98 3.46
C ARG A 25 12.67 2.98 2.54
N VAL A 26 11.90 1.90 2.59
CA VAL A 26 10.69 1.70 1.77
C VAL A 26 9.51 1.52 2.71
N ILE A 27 8.39 2.18 2.42
CA ILE A 27 7.10 1.87 3.03
C ILE A 27 6.12 1.35 1.98
N GLU A 28 5.44 0.26 2.29
CA GLU A 28 4.36 -0.31 1.47
C GLU A 28 3.01 -0.04 2.14
N LEU A 29 2.14 0.68 1.43
CA LEU A 29 0.77 1.00 1.82
C LEU A 29 -0.20 -0.05 1.27
N GLY A 30 -1.11 -0.53 2.10
CA GLY A 30 -2.10 -1.55 1.70
C GLY A 30 -1.43 -2.83 1.21
N ALA A 31 -0.51 -3.35 2.00
CA ALA A 31 0.35 -4.47 1.61
C ALA A 31 -0.42 -5.76 1.32
N GLY A 32 -1.57 -5.98 1.96
CA GLY A 32 -2.36 -7.19 1.86
C GLY A 32 -1.55 -8.43 2.21
N CYS A 33 -1.08 -9.12 1.17
CA CYS A 33 -0.23 -10.31 1.31
C CYS A 33 1.27 -10.00 1.45
N GLY A 34 1.71 -8.75 1.25
CA GLY A 34 3.10 -8.29 1.44
C GLY A 34 4.06 -8.62 0.29
N VAL A 35 3.53 -8.93 -0.90
CA VAL A 35 4.36 -9.43 -2.02
C VAL A 35 5.29 -8.34 -2.57
N ALA A 36 4.83 -7.09 -2.69
CA ALA A 36 5.65 -6.03 -3.27
C ALA A 36 6.73 -5.55 -2.28
N GLY A 37 6.39 -5.41 -1.00
CA GLY A 37 7.35 -5.14 0.06
C GLY A 37 8.42 -6.22 0.17
N PHE A 38 8.03 -7.50 0.14
CA PHE A 38 8.99 -8.61 0.15
C PHE A 38 9.96 -8.58 -1.04
N ALA A 39 9.46 -8.28 -2.25
CA ALA A 39 10.30 -8.19 -3.44
C ALA A 39 11.37 -7.08 -3.32
N LEU A 40 11.05 -5.93 -2.70
CA LEU A 40 12.03 -4.87 -2.46
C LEU A 40 13.03 -5.23 -1.35
N ALA A 41 12.59 -5.92 -0.29
CA ALA A 41 13.48 -6.42 0.76
C ALA A 41 14.54 -7.36 0.17
N MET A 42 14.16 -8.24 -0.77
CA MET A 42 15.13 -9.09 -1.47
C MET A 42 16.15 -8.31 -2.33
N LEU A 43 15.77 -7.14 -2.83
CA LEU A 43 16.66 -6.24 -3.56
C LEU A 43 17.53 -5.39 -2.61
N GLY A 44 17.44 -5.62 -1.30
CA GLY A 44 18.30 -5.05 -0.28
C GLY A 44 17.72 -3.84 0.46
N SER A 45 16.46 -3.50 0.23
CA SER A 45 15.81 -2.37 0.93
C SER A 45 15.37 -2.70 2.35
N ASP A 46 15.28 -1.68 3.19
CA ASP A 46 14.72 -1.73 4.53
C ASP A 46 13.25 -1.34 4.47
N VAL A 47 12.38 -2.35 4.56
CA VAL A 47 10.96 -2.24 4.21
C VAL A 47 10.09 -2.27 5.46
N VAL A 48 9.11 -1.36 5.50
CA VAL A 48 7.98 -1.39 6.42
C VAL A 48 6.71 -1.68 5.60
N SER A 49 6.18 -2.89 5.69
CA SER A 49 4.91 -3.25 5.05
C SER A 49 3.75 -2.94 5.99
N THR A 50 2.80 -2.16 5.51
CA THR A 50 1.71 -1.62 6.33
C THR A 50 0.34 -1.97 5.76
N ASP A 51 -0.61 -2.16 6.67
CA ASP A 51 -2.02 -2.37 6.35
C ASP A 51 -2.88 -2.06 7.58
N GLN A 52 -4.21 -2.16 7.42
CA GLN A 52 -5.18 -2.05 8.50
C GLN A 52 -5.04 -3.21 9.48
N LYS A 53 -5.45 -2.98 10.72
CA LYS A 53 -5.27 -3.91 11.87
C LYS A 53 -5.72 -5.35 11.57
N GLU A 54 -6.84 -5.52 10.90
CA GLU A 54 -7.45 -6.79 10.55
C GLU A 54 -6.65 -7.60 9.53
N VAL A 55 -5.80 -6.95 8.73
CA VAL A 55 -4.94 -7.59 7.72
C VAL A 55 -3.60 -8.02 8.32
N LEU A 56 -3.17 -7.40 9.43
CA LEU A 56 -1.85 -7.65 10.04
C LEU A 56 -1.57 -9.12 10.39
N PRO A 57 -2.53 -9.94 10.91
CA PRO A 57 -2.26 -11.35 11.17
C PRO A 57 -1.83 -12.12 9.91
N LEU A 58 -2.48 -11.84 8.77
CA LEU A 58 -2.14 -12.45 7.49
C LEU A 58 -0.76 -11.96 7.01
N LEU A 59 -0.56 -10.65 7.03
CA LEU A 59 0.66 -10.02 6.55
C LEU A 59 1.89 -10.50 7.35
N LYS A 60 1.80 -10.50 8.68
CA LYS A 60 2.87 -11.01 9.59
C LYS A 60 3.22 -12.46 9.28
N ARG A 61 2.21 -13.34 9.17
CA ARG A 61 2.41 -14.76 8.83
C ARG A 61 3.13 -14.93 7.48
N ASN A 62 2.73 -14.16 6.47
CA ASN A 62 3.34 -14.24 5.15
C ASN A 62 4.78 -13.74 5.16
N VAL A 63 5.08 -12.65 5.86
CA VAL A 63 6.43 -12.11 6.01
C VAL A 63 7.33 -13.10 6.74
N GLU A 64 6.88 -13.67 7.85
CA GLU A 64 7.64 -14.65 8.63
C GLU A 64 7.96 -15.91 7.82
N TRP A 65 6.97 -16.47 7.12
CA TRP A 65 7.15 -17.64 6.27
C TRP A 65 8.20 -17.38 5.20
N ASN A 66 8.01 -16.32 4.41
CA ASN A 66 8.85 -16.06 3.24
C ASN A 66 10.28 -15.68 3.64
N THR A 67 10.45 -14.93 4.73
CA THR A 67 11.77 -14.60 5.28
C THR A 67 12.52 -15.86 5.71
N SER A 68 11.84 -16.75 6.46
CA SER A 68 12.43 -18.02 6.91
C SER A 68 12.83 -18.91 5.73
N THR A 69 11.98 -18.99 4.70
CA THR A 69 12.25 -19.78 3.49
C THR A 69 13.47 -19.25 2.74
N ILE A 70 13.62 -17.94 2.62
CA ILE A 70 14.74 -17.34 1.89
C ILE A 70 16.07 -17.46 2.63
N LEU A 71 16.06 -17.25 3.95
CA LEU A 71 17.27 -17.43 4.77
C LEU A 71 17.78 -18.87 4.72
N GLN A 72 16.88 -19.86 4.54
CA GLN A 72 17.26 -21.26 4.34
C GLN A 72 17.81 -21.55 2.93
N MET A 73 17.34 -20.83 1.90
CA MET A 73 17.76 -21.04 0.51
C MET A 73 19.05 -20.29 0.13
N ASN A 74 19.31 -19.12 0.73
CA ASN A 74 20.41 -18.23 0.34
C ASN A 74 21.57 -18.27 1.35
N THR A 75 22.30 -19.37 1.42
CA THR A 75 23.55 -19.49 2.22
C THR A 75 24.75 -18.74 1.62
N GLY A 76 24.59 -18.02 0.50
CA GLY A 76 25.66 -17.27 -0.14
C GLY A 76 25.20 -16.05 -0.95
N SER A 77 25.38 -14.85 -0.38
CA SER A 77 25.63 -13.59 -1.10
C SER A 77 24.47 -12.71 -1.63
N ALA A 78 23.19 -13.03 -1.44
CA ALA A 78 22.13 -12.02 -1.65
C ALA A 78 21.94 -11.19 -0.36
N SER A 79 22.30 -9.91 -0.38
CA SER A 79 22.06 -8.98 0.73
C SER A 79 20.57 -8.68 0.84
N PHE A 80 19.78 -9.63 1.38
CA PHE A 80 18.42 -9.38 1.83
C PHE A 80 18.46 -8.19 2.80
N GLY A 81 17.60 -7.21 2.58
CA GLY A 81 17.47 -6.05 3.48
C GLY A 81 16.69 -6.43 4.73
N SER A 82 15.89 -5.52 5.25
CA SER A 82 14.96 -5.81 6.36
C SER A 82 13.51 -5.71 5.91
N LEU A 83 12.62 -6.44 6.59
CA LEU A 83 11.18 -6.39 6.35
C LEU A 83 10.45 -6.51 7.68
N ARG A 84 9.79 -5.44 8.09
CA ARG A 84 8.92 -5.43 9.28
C ARG A 84 7.49 -5.06 8.90
N VAL A 85 6.55 -5.44 9.75
CA VAL A 85 5.12 -5.16 9.57
C VAL A 85 4.64 -4.15 10.61
N ALA A 86 3.86 -3.16 10.19
CA ALA A 86 3.25 -2.17 11.07
C ALA A 86 1.79 -1.90 10.68
N GLU A 87 1.00 -1.41 11.63
CA GLU A 87 -0.35 -0.90 11.38
C GLU A 87 -0.26 0.47 10.71
N LEU A 88 -1.05 0.71 9.67
CA LEU A 88 -1.23 2.05 9.11
C LEU A 88 -2.60 2.18 8.45
N ASP A 89 -3.43 3.02 9.06
CA ASP A 89 -4.71 3.45 8.49
C ASP A 89 -4.44 4.77 7.78
N TRP A 90 -4.90 4.91 6.53
CA TRP A 90 -4.65 6.13 5.77
C TRP A 90 -5.33 7.32 6.43
N GLY A 91 -4.65 8.46 6.47
CA GLY A 91 -5.08 9.64 7.22
C GLY A 91 -4.79 9.61 8.73
N ASN A 92 -4.38 8.46 9.31
CA ASN A 92 -4.12 8.38 10.75
C ASN A 92 -2.73 8.93 11.10
N GLU A 93 -2.71 10.08 11.77
CA GLU A 93 -1.50 10.79 12.16
C GLU A 93 -0.60 10.04 13.16
N ASP A 94 -1.19 9.29 14.10
CA ASP A 94 -0.42 8.49 15.05
C ASP A 94 0.30 7.34 14.34
N HIS A 95 -0.40 6.66 13.42
CA HIS A 95 0.16 5.56 12.65
C HIS A 95 1.28 6.06 11.70
N ILE A 96 1.07 7.22 11.05
CA ILE A 96 2.08 7.87 10.20
C ILE A 96 3.32 8.24 11.02
N ARG A 97 3.16 8.82 12.22
CA ARG A 97 4.32 9.13 13.09
C ARG A 97 5.06 7.87 13.53
N ALA A 98 4.35 6.80 13.86
CA ALA A 98 4.93 5.55 14.37
C ALA A 98 5.84 4.83 13.37
N VAL A 99 5.68 5.08 12.06
CA VAL A 99 6.56 4.52 11.02
C VAL A 99 7.77 5.41 10.72
N GLU A 100 7.90 6.56 11.38
CA GLU A 100 9.08 7.43 11.37
C GLU A 100 9.47 7.93 9.96
N PRO A 101 8.60 8.69 9.27
CA PRO A 101 8.94 9.29 7.96
C PRO A 101 10.14 10.27 8.06
N PRO A 102 10.79 10.63 6.94
CA PRO A 102 10.43 10.32 5.55
C PRO A 102 11.04 9.00 5.04
N PHE A 103 10.44 8.48 3.97
CA PHE A 103 10.90 7.28 3.25
C PHE A 103 11.58 7.62 1.93
N ASP A 104 12.58 6.84 1.50
CA ASP A 104 13.16 6.97 0.15
C ASP A 104 12.15 6.54 -0.92
N TYR A 105 11.34 5.52 -0.62
CA TYR A 105 10.27 5.04 -1.49
C TYR A 105 8.96 4.84 -0.72
N VAL A 106 7.87 5.27 -1.32
CA VAL A 106 6.50 4.92 -0.92
C VAL A 106 5.91 4.07 -2.02
N ILE A 107 5.47 2.86 -1.72
CA ILE A 107 4.86 1.96 -2.69
C ILE A 107 3.46 1.54 -2.24
N GLY A 108 2.63 1.14 -3.20
CA GLY A 108 1.33 0.55 -2.92
C GLY A 108 0.80 -0.12 -4.18
N THR A 109 0.19 -1.30 -4.05
CA THR A 109 -0.40 -2.00 -5.19
C THR A 109 -1.84 -2.32 -4.90
N ASP A 110 -2.75 -1.90 -5.79
CA ASP A 110 -4.19 -2.05 -5.63
C ASP A 110 -4.78 -1.28 -4.43
N VAL A 111 -4.21 -0.08 -4.17
CA VAL A 111 -4.60 0.78 -3.03
C VAL A 111 -5.80 1.67 -3.32
N VAL A 112 -6.18 1.86 -4.59
CA VAL A 112 -7.32 2.70 -4.96
C VAL A 112 -8.47 1.81 -5.41
N TYR A 113 -9.54 1.73 -4.62
CA TYR A 113 -10.75 0.96 -4.97
C TYR A 113 -12.05 1.66 -4.56
N SER A 114 -11.97 2.71 -3.73
CA SER A 114 -13.09 3.55 -3.33
C SER A 114 -12.67 5.01 -3.40
N GLU A 115 -13.56 5.86 -3.91
CA GLU A 115 -13.34 7.30 -4.02
C GLU A 115 -13.06 7.96 -2.66
N GLN A 116 -13.71 7.47 -1.60
CA GLN A 116 -13.58 7.99 -0.24
C GLN A 116 -12.16 7.83 0.34
N LEU A 117 -11.36 6.91 -0.22
CA LEU A 117 -10.00 6.63 0.23
C LEU A 117 -8.95 7.49 -0.47
N LEU A 118 -9.32 8.24 -1.52
CA LEU A 118 -8.36 9.04 -2.30
C LEU A 118 -7.67 10.12 -1.46
N GLU A 119 -8.47 10.89 -0.70
CA GLU A 119 -7.94 11.98 0.14
C GLU A 119 -7.08 11.44 1.31
N PRO A 120 -7.55 10.47 2.12
CA PRO A 120 -6.71 9.88 3.17
C PRO A 120 -5.41 9.27 2.61
N LEU A 121 -5.46 8.59 1.47
CA LEU A 121 -4.29 8.00 0.83
C LEU A 121 -3.31 9.07 0.37
N LEU A 122 -3.77 10.13 -0.30
CA LEU A 122 -2.93 11.23 -0.76
C LEU A 122 -2.24 11.92 0.43
N HIS A 123 -2.99 12.23 1.48
CA HIS A 123 -2.46 12.80 2.71
C HIS A 123 -1.36 11.92 3.31
N THR A 124 -1.62 10.63 3.47
CA THR A 124 -0.62 9.67 3.94
C THR A 124 0.63 9.66 3.06
N ILE A 125 0.49 9.63 1.73
CA ILE A 125 1.65 9.63 0.81
C ILE A 125 2.48 10.91 1.00
N LEU A 126 1.84 12.07 1.12
CA LEU A 126 2.51 13.34 1.33
C LEU A 126 3.27 13.36 2.66
N SER A 127 2.62 12.95 3.75
CA SER A 127 3.22 12.92 5.10
C SER A 127 4.35 11.90 5.25
N LEU A 128 4.34 10.83 4.44
CA LEU A 128 5.42 9.84 4.40
C LEU A 128 6.61 10.25 3.52
N SER A 129 6.43 11.28 2.68
CA SER A 129 7.39 11.70 1.67
C SER A 129 8.28 12.85 2.12
N GLY A 130 9.54 12.82 1.71
CA GLY A 130 10.46 13.95 1.71
C GLY A 130 10.80 14.42 0.29
N PRO A 131 11.71 15.42 0.15
CA PRO A 131 12.02 16.05 -1.14
C PRO A 131 12.57 15.13 -2.23
N LYS A 132 13.11 13.96 -1.85
CA LYS A 132 13.72 12.98 -2.76
C LYS A 132 12.94 11.66 -2.84
N THR A 133 11.78 11.59 -2.20
CA THR A 133 10.97 10.37 -2.18
C THR A 133 10.48 10.03 -3.58
N THR A 134 10.64 8.77 -3.94
CA THR A 134 10.05 8.21 -5.16
C THR A 134 8.82 7.41 -4.79
N ILE A 135 7.67 7.80 -5.33
CA ILE A 135 6.41 7.12 -5.06
C ILE A 135 6.11 6.18 -6.23
N MET A 136 5.70 4.94 -5.96
CA MET A 136 5.31 4.01 -7.02
C MET A 136 4.02 3.26 -6.68
N LEU A 137 2.96 3.55 -7.44
CA LEU A 137 1.63 3.00 -7.21
C LEU A 137 1.20 2.10 -8.37
N GLY A 138 0.79 0.88 -8.06
CA GLY A 138 0.09 -0.01 -8.97
C GLY A 138 -1.42 0.13 -8.80
N TYR A 139 -2.14 0.27 -9.90
CA TYR A 139 -3.59 0.48 -9.90
C TYR A 139 -4.25 -0.31 -11.03
N GLU A 140 -5.36 -0.99 -10.72
CA GLU A 140 -6.25 -1.60 -11.70
C GLU A 140 -7.44 -0.67 -11.94
N ILE A 141 -7.65 -0.24 -13.18
CA ILE A 141 -8.79 0.61 -13.56
C ILE A 141 -10.07 -0.23 -13.48
N ARG A 142 -10.83 -0.04 -12.41
CA ARG A 142 -12.16 -0.66 -12.23
C ARG A 142 -13.32 0.31 -12.43
N SER A 143 -13.03 1.61 -12.34
CA SER A 143 -13.97 2.71 -12.59
C SER A 143 -13.21 3.87 -13.19
N THR A 144 -13.62 4.33 -14.37
CA THR A 144 -13.00 5.47 -15.06
C THR A 144 -13.17 6.76 -14.27
N ILE A 145 -14.32 6.96 -13.60
CA ILE A 145 -14.58 8.15 -12.77
C ILE A 145 -13.59 8.24 -11.61
N VAL A 146 -13.42 7.13 -10.87
CA VAL A 146 -12.46 7.07 -9.76
C VAL A 146 -11.03 7.21 -10.28
N HIS A 147 -10.73 6.61 -11.42
CA HIS A 147 -9.44 6.72 -12.07
C HIS A 147 -9.08 8.16 -12.44
N ASP A 148 -9.99 8.89 -13.11
CA ASP A 148 -9.76 10.25 -13.58
C ASP A 148 -9.57 11.21 -12.39
N LYS A 149 -10.42 11.09 -11.36
CA LYS A 149 -10.30 11.88 -10.13
C LYS A 149 -8.97 11.63 -9.43
N MET A 150 -8.59 10.36 -9.27
CA MET A 150 -7.30 9.97 -8.69
C MET A 150 -6.13 10.56 -9.48
N LEU A 151 -6.17 10.46 -10.82
CA LEU A 151 -5.07 10.91 -11.66
C LEU A 151 -4.94 12.43 -11.64
N GLN A 152 -6.06 13.15 -11.58
CA GLN A 152 -6.07 14.60 -11.39
C GLN A 152 -5.42 14.99 -10.06
N MET A 153 -5.88 14.40 -8.95
CA MET A 153 -5.30 14.64 -7.62
C MET A 153 -3.80 14.39 -7.57
N TRP A 154 -3.32 13.30 -8.19
CA TRP A 154 -1.88 13.02 -8.25
C TRP A 154 -1.11 14.03 -9.09
N LYS A 155 -1.65 14.45 -10.24
CA LYS A 155 -1.01 15.46 -11.11
C LYS A 155 -0.98 16.85 -10.46
N ASP A 156 -1.93 17.17 -9.60
CA ASP A 156 -1.93 18.44 -8.88
C ASP A 156 -0.78 18.49 -7.86
N ASN A 157 -0.42 17.35 -7.27
CA ASN A 157 0.56 17.27 -6.18
C ASN A 157 1.96 16.77 -6.61
N PHE A 158 2.06 16.02 -7.70
CA PHE A 158 3.30 15.33 -8.11
C PHE A 158 3.60 15.49 -9.60
N GLU A 159 4.85 15.29 -9.98
CA GLU A 159 5.21 14.91 -11.34
C GLU A 159 4.85 13.43 -11.53
N VAL A 160 3.90 13.11 -12.42
CA VAL A 160 3.36 11.75 -12.60
C VAL A 160 3.84 11.15 -13.92
N LYS A 161 4.44 9.94 -13.86
CA LYS A 161 4.89 9.17 -15.02
C LYS A 161 4.25 7.77 -15.01
N THR A 162 3.49 7.44 -16.05
CA THR A 162 3.01 6.06 -16.27
C THR A 162 4.14 5.20 -16.82
N ILE A 163 4.34 4.03 -16.23
CA ILE A 163 5.31 3.05 -16.72
C ILE A 163 4.79 2.42 -18.02
N PRO A 164 5.55 2.46 -19.12
CA PRO A 164 5.13 1.85 -20.38
C PRO A 164 4.96 0.33 -20.27
N ARG A 165 3.96 -0.21 -20.97
CA ARG A 165 3.72 -1.67 -21.05
C ARG A 165 4.94 -2.46 -21.52
N SER A 166 5.77 -1.89 -22.39
CA SER A 166 7.02 -2.53 -22.85
C SER A 166 8.02 -2.81 -21.71
N LYS A 167 7.94 -2.07 -20.60
CA LYS A 167 8.73 -2.30 -19.38
C LYS A 167 8.10 -3.31 -18.42
N MET A 168 6.82 -3.67 -18.60
CA MET A 168 6.15 -4.72 -17.83
C MET A 168 6.59 -6.11 -18.30
N ASP A 169 6.38 -7.12 -17.47
CA ASP A 169 6.60 -8.51 -17.86
C ASP A 169 5.62 -8.93 -18.97
N GLY A 170 6.05 -9.85 -19.85
CA GLY A 170 5.26 -10.28 -21.01
C GLY A 170 3.99 -11.04 -20.62
N GLU A 171 4.08 -11.89 -19.60
CA GLU A 171 2.97 -12.71 -19.10
C GLU A 171 2.22 -12.00 -17.97
N TYR A 172 2.93 -11.23 -17.14
CA TYR A 172 2.36 -10.55 -15.97
C TYR A 172 2.07 -9.08 -16.25
N GLN A 173 1.09 -8.84 -17.11
CA GLN A 173 0.55 -7.52 -17.45
C GLN A 173 -0.92 -7.65 -17.85
N ASP A 174 -1.67 -6.56 -17.67
CA ASP A 174 -3.06 -6.46 -18.13
C ASP A 174 -3.32 -5.03 -18.61
N PRO A 175 -4.12 -4.80 -19.68
CA PRO A 175 -4.45 -3.44 -20.13
C PRO A 175 -5.11 -2.54 -19.08
N SER A 176 -5.80 -3.12 -18.09
CA SER A 176 -6.42 -2.39 -16.99
C SER A 176 -5.44 -2.08 -15.85
N ILE A 177 -4.27 -2.72 -15.81
CA ILE A 177 -3.29 -2.53 -14.73
C ILE A 177 -2.18 -1.56 -15.16
N HIS A 178 -2.08 -0.48 -14.42
CA HIS A 178 -1.08 0.57 -14.63
C HIS A 178 -0.13 0.65 -13.42
N LEU A 179 1.14 0.95 -13.70
CA LEU A 179 2.08 1.39 -12.66
C LEU A 179 2.41 2.85 -12.90
N TYR A 180 2.34 3.65 -11.85
CA TYR A 180 2.68 5.06 -11.84
C TYR A 180 3.93 5.26 -11.00
N LEU A 181 4.81 6.12 -11.48
CA LEU A 181 5.98 6.60 -10.78
C LEU A 181 5.81 8.10 -10.58
N MET A 182 5.93 8.56 -9.34
CA MET A 182 5.69 9.95 -8.99
C MET A 182 6.83 10.50 -8.13
N SER A 183 7.06 11.80 -8.26
CA SER A 183 8.03 12.56 -7.47
C SER A 183 7.49 13.96 -7.16
N GLN A 184 8.03 14.62 -6.14
CA GLN A 184 7.68 16.02 -5.87
C GLN A 184 7.95 16.91 -7.10
N LYS A 185 7.07 17.89 -7.34
CA LYS A 185 7.29 18.92 -8.37
C LYS A 185 8.49 19.76 -7.97
N SER A 186 9.38 20.07 -8.90
CA SER A 186 10.40 21.07 -8.67
C SER A 186 9.73 22.42 -8.43
N SER A 187 10.14 23.13 -7.37
CA SER A 187 9.66 24.47 -7.00
C SER A 187 9.90 25.56 -8.05
N ALA A 188 10.39 25.22 -9.24
CA ALA A 188 10.66 26.14 -10.34
C ALA A 188 9.43 26.50 -11.19
N GLU A 189 8.28 25.84 -11.00
CA GLU A 189 7.10 26.00 -11.88
C GLU A 189 5.86 26.61 -11.21
N SER A 190 5.93 27.09 -9.96
CA SER A 190 4.79 27.75 -9.29
C SER A 190 4.79 29.29 -9.42
N SER A 191 5.51 29.85 -10.39
CA SER A 191 5.53 31.30 -10.67
C SER A 191 4.97 31.54 -12.07
N GLY A 192 3.64 31.54 -12.23
CA GLY A 192 3.04 31.79 -13.54
C GLY A 192 1.52 31.69 -13.56
N ASN A 193 0.87 32.66 -12.91
CA ASN A 193 -0.47 33.22 -13.18
C ASN A 193 -1.23 33.51 -11.87
N ALA A 194 -0.75 34.50 -11.12
CA ALA A 194 -1.63 35.29 -10.27
C ALA A 194 -2.26 36.37 -11.16
N VAL A 195 -3.48 36.14 -11.62
CA VAL A 195 -4.32 37.21 -12.13
C VAL A 195 -4.81 37.98 -10.90
N GLN A 196 -4.46 39.26 -10.89
CA GLN A 196 -4.96 40.26 -9.95
C GLN A 196 -6.45 40.44 -10.21
N ASP A 197 -7.27 40.38 -9.17
CA ASP A 197 -8.54 41.08 -9.15
C ASP A 197 -8.66 41.84 -7.82
N GLU A 198 -8.90 43.14 -7.98
CA GLU A 198 -8.96 44.13 -6.93
C GLU A 198 -10.24 44.00 -6.08
N ALA A 199 -10.11 44.46 -4.85
CA ALA A 199 -11.16 44.50 -3.83
C ALA A 199 -12.30 45.48 -4.18
N VAL A 200 -13.52 45.10 -3.81
CA VAL A 200 -14.61 46.05 -3.53
C VAL A 200 -15.20 45.70 -2.17
N VAL A 201 -15.14 46.69 -1.27
CA VAL A 201 -15.71 46.68 0.09
C VAL A 201 -17.17 47.10 0.00
N ALA A 202 -18.07 46.37 0.67
CA ALA A 202 -19.33 46.92 1.19
C ALA A 202 -19.82 46.13 2.40
N ASP A 203 -20.41 46.87 3.33
CA ASP A 203 -20.56 46.63 4.76
C ASP A 203 -21.97 46.13 5.13
N THR A 204 -22.06 45.48 6.30
CA THR A 204 -23.21 45.25 7.20
C THR A 204 -24.57 44.74 6.68
N ALA A 205 -25.06 43.65 7.29
CA ALA A 205 -26.22 43.68 8.21
C ALA A 205 -26.49 42.31 8.86
N GLU A 206 -26.54 42.32 10.19
CA GLU A 206 -26.99 41.24 11.06
C GLU A 206 -28.51 41.04 10.93
N THR A 207 -29.00 39.80 11.03
CA THR A 207 -30.34 39.54 11.61
C THR A 207 -30.38 38.17 12.28
N LYS A 208 -30.55 38.21 13.62
CA LYS A 208 -30.99 37.12 14.49
C LYS A 208 -32.43 36.70 14.15
N CYS A 209 -32.74 35.41 14.23
CA CYS A 209 -34.09 34.97 14.59
C CYS A 209 -34.01 33.76 15.52
N GLU A 210 -34.82 33.83 16.57
CA GLU A 210 -34.86 32.95 17.73
C GLU A 210 -35.75 31.71 17.53
N LYS A 211 -35.58 30.82 18.50
CA LYS A 211 -36.24 29.53 18.80
C LYS A 211 -37.75 29.45 18.60
N GLU A 212 -38.22 28.24 18.28
CA GLU A 212 -39.38 27.66 18.96
C GLU A 212 -39.09 26.22 19.43
N VAL A 213 -39.53 25.95 20.65
CA VAL A 213 -39.53 24.69 21.39
C VAL A 213 -40.94 24.13 21.34
N SER A 214 -41.10 22.83 21.08
CA SER A 214 -42.31 22.11 21.48
C SER A 214 -41.93 20.78 22.13
N THR A 215 -42.11 20.75 23.44
CA THR A 215 -42.16 19.58 24.32
C THR A 215 -43.45 18.79 24.11
N VAL A 216 -43.40 17.46 24.01
CA VAL A 216 -44.32 16.59 24.76
C VAL A 216 -43.60 15.28 25.10
N ASP A 217 -43.65 14.97 26.39
CA ASP A 217 -43.15 13.80 27.11
C ASP A 217 -44.22 12.70 27.13
N SER A 218 -43.83 11.41 27.20
CA SER A 218 -44.37 10.45 28.19
C SER A 218 -43.97 8.99 27.90
N SER A 219 -43.08 8.48 28.76
CA SER A 219 -43.17 7.23 29.54
C SER A 219 -43.17 5.83 28.88
N SER A 220 -42.14 5.06 29.26
CA SER A 220 -41.92 3.60 29.22
C SER A 220 -42.91 2.79 30.10
N PRO A 221 -42.90 1.43 30.18
CA PRO A 221 -41.83 0.67 30.86
C PRO A 221 -41.47 -0.75 30.34
N ASN A 222 -40.21 -1.14 30.60
CA ASN A 222 -39.62 -2.44 30.98
C ASN A 222 -40.22 -3.78 30.52
N LEU A 223 -39.35 -4.73 30.14
CA LEU A 223 -39.13 -5.99 30.88
C LEU A 223 -37.87 -6.73 30.42
N LEU A 224 -37.19 -7.30 31.41
CA LEU A 224 -35.95 -8.09 31.39
C LEU A 224 -36.21 -9.49 30.84
N GLU A 225 -35.18 -10.12 30.26
CA GLU A 225 -34.89 -11.54 30.46
C GLU A 225 -33.42 -11.82 30.11
N GLU A 226 -32.63 -12.17 31.13
CA GLU A 226 -31.37 -12.91 31.02
C GLU A 226 -31.70 -14.40 30.90
N GLU A 227 -31.02 -15.14 30.01
CA GLU A 227 -30.63 -16.53 30.29
C GLU A 227 -29.33 -16.88 29.52
N ASP A 228 -28.61 -17.81 30.14
CA ASP A 228 -27.17 -18.05 30.07
C ASP A 228 -26.85 -19.39 29.36
N VAL A 229 -25.58 -19.56 28.95
CA VAL A 229 -24.90 -20.84 28.63
C VAL A 229 -25.33 -21.67 27.39
N ALA A 230 -24.49 -21.65 26.34
CA ALA A 230 -23.89 -22.86 25.74
C ALA A 230 -22.80 -22.52 24.70
N THR A 231 -21.63 -23.10 24.94
CA THR A 231 -20.37 -22.98 24.21
C THR A 231 -20.39 -23.67 22.84
N HIS A 232 -20.64 -22.96 21.74
CA HIS A 232 -20.27 -23.45 20.39
C HIS A 232 -19.67 -22.34 19.52
N ARG A 233 -18.40 -22.03 19.78
CA ARG A 233 -17.53 -21.35 18.81
C ARG A 233 -17.10 -22.41 17.77
N PRO A 234 -17.44 -22.31 16.47
CA PRO A 234 -16.93 -23.26 15.50
C PRO A 234 -15.42 -23.03 15.37
N LYS A 235 -14.61 -23.96 15.89
CA LYS A 235 -13.18 -24.05 15.59
C LYS A 235 -13.01 -24.41 14.11
N LEU A 236 -13.03 -23.40 13.24
CA LEU A 236 -12.71 -23.53 11.83
C LEU A 236 -11.20 -23.69 11.63
N ARG A 237 -10.74 -24.95 11.65
CA ARG A 237 -9.74 -25.57 10.75
C ARG A 237 -8.51 -24.74 10.29
N GLU A 238 -7.75 -24.12 11.18
CA GLU A 238 -6.41 -23.60 10.81
C GLU A 238 -5.40 -24.73 10.48
N ASP A 239 -5.48 -25.87 11.17
CA ASP A 239 -4.61 -27.02 10.94
C ASP A 239 -4.82 -27.69 9.57
N SER A 240 -6.05 -27.63 9.04
CA SER A 240 -6.38 -28.21 7.74
C SER A 240 -5.70 -27.45 6.59
N LEU A 241 -5.58 -26.13 6.72
CA LEU A 241 -4.93 -25.28 5.71
C LEU A 241 -3.41 -25.44 5.71
N LEU A 242 -2.79 -25.57 6.88
CA LEU A 242 -1.36 -25.89 7.03
C LEU A 242 -1.00 -27.28 6.49
N MET A 243 -1.89 -28.27 6.62
CA MET A 243 -1.70 -29.56 5.94
C MET A 243 -1.86 -29.45 4.42
N ARG A 244 -2.88 -28.74 3.92
CA ARG A 244 -3.07 -28.50 2.48
C ARG A 244 -1.91 -27.71 1.85
N LEU A 245 -1.24 -26.86 2.63
CA LEU A 245 0.01 -26.19 2.26
C LEU A 245 1.15 -27.17 1.98
N ARG A 246 1.27 -28.27 2.74
CA ARG A 246 2.27 -29.32 2.54
C ARG A 246 1.95 -30.23 1.34
N ASP A 247 0.67 -30.50 1.11
CA ASP A 247 0.21 -31.44 0.06
C ASP A 247 0.08 -30.83 -1.35
N GLY A 248 0.38 -29.54 -1.53
CA GLY A 248 0.33 -28.88 -2.85
C GLY A 248 -1.07 -28.64 -3.42
N LYS A 249 -2.15 -28.97 -2.70
CA LYS A 249 -3.57 -28.88 -3.13
C LYS A 249 -4.23 -27.52 -2.86
N MET A 250 -3.53 -26.42 -3.11
CA MET A 250 -4.11 -25.08 -2.96
C MET A 250 -4.62 -24.54 -4.30
N SER A 251 -5.76 -23.86 -4.25
CA SER A 251 -6.24 -23.03 -5.34
C SER A 251 -5.34 -21.80 -5.54
N GLU A 252 -5.44 -21.15 -6.70
CA GLU A 252 -4.67 -19.95 -7.02
C GLU A 252 -4.94 -18.80 -6.02
N TRP A 253 -6.19 -18.64 -5.59
CA TRP A 253 -6.55 -17.63 -4.58
C TRP A 253 -5.92 -17.95 -3.21
N GLU A 254 -5.87 -19.22 -2.82
CA GLU A 254 -5.19 -19.65 -1.58
C GLU A 254 -3.70 -19.41 -1.69
N MET A 255 -3.08 -19.72 -2.83
CA MET A 255 -1.64 -19.49 -3.03
C MET A 255 -1.29 -18.00 -2.94
N ARG A 256 -2.14 -17.12 -3.48
CA ARG A 256 -2.01 -15.67 -3.39
C ARG A 256 -2.14 -15.20 -1.94
N ARG A 257 -3.17 -15.70 -1.23
CA ARG A 257 -3.45 -15.35 0.18
C ARG A 257 -2.36 -15.82 1.15
N TYR A 258 -1.88 -17.04 1.00
CA TYR A 258 -0.92 -17.68 1.93
C TYR A 258 0.55 -17.45 1.55
N GLY A 259 0.87 -16.46 0.71
CA GLY A 259 2.23 -16.03 0.46
C GLY A 259 3.10 -16.99 -0.39
N LYS A 260 2.57 -18.13 -0.85
CA LYS A 260 3.28 -19.06 -1.77
C LYS A 260 3.69 -18.38 -3.08
N VAL A 261 2.97 -17.33 -3.48
CA VAL A 261 3.27 -16.55 -4.67
C VAL A 261 4.57 -15.74 -4.53
N ALA A 262 4.92 -15.24 -3.33
CA ALA A 262 6.24 -14.67 -3.09
C ALA A 262 7.32 -15.76 -3.20
N ALA A 263 7.16 -16.92 -2.56
CA ALA A 263 8.02 -18.09 -2.73
C ALA A 263 8.12 -18.65 -4.16
N GLN A 264 7.13 -18.45 -5.02
CA GLN A 264 7.17 -18.82 -6.43
C GLN A 264 7.90 -17.75 -7.27
N LEU A 265 7.64 -16.46 -7.01
CA LEU A 265 8.42 -15.35 -7.58
C LEU A 265 9.92 -15.52 -7.30
N LEU A 266 10.24 -16.05 -6.11
CA LEU A 266 11.59 -16.39 -5.65
C LEU A 266 12.32 -17.44 -6.48
N ARG A 267 11.61 -18.33 -7.20
CA ARG A 267 12.24 -19.35 -8.07
C ARG A 267 12.66 -18.80 -9.43
N ASP A 268 11.94 -17.79 -9.93
CA ASP A 268 12.16 -17.24 -11.28
C ASP A 268 13.10 -16.03 -11.30
N VAL A 269 13.25 -15.36 -10.16
CA VAL A 269 14.16 -14.23 -10.02
C VAL A 269 15.58 -14.80 -9.84
N LYS A 270 16.16 -15.29 -10.95
CA LYS A 270 17.61 -15.48 -11.10
C LYS A 270 18.28 -14.12 -10.95
N ILE A 271 18.46 -13.68 -9.70
CA ILE A 271 19.42 -12.61 -9.40
C ILE A 271 20.78 -13.25 -9.58
N ASP A 272 21.23 -13.35 -10.84
CA ASP A 272 22.62 -13.68 -11.18
C ASP A 272 23.49 -12.53 -10.65
N VAL A 273 23.83 -12.60 -9.37
CA VAL A 273 24.93 -11.84 -8.79
C VAL A 273 26.20 -12.56 -9.20
N GLN A 274 26.55 -12.46 -10.48
CA GLN A 274 27.86 -12.85 -10.97
C GLN A 274 28.87 -11.91 -10.31
N VAL A 275 29.50 -12.40 -9.23
CA VAL A 275 30.73 -11.82 -8.68
C VAL A 275 31.79 -12.00 -9.75
N LYS A 276 32.13 -10.92 -10.46
CA LYS A 276 33.39 -10.90 -11.21
C LYS A 276 34.52 -11.07 -10.19
N LYS A 277 35.21 -12.21 -10.28
CA LYS A 277 36.51 -12.43 -9.62
C LYS A 277 37.52 -11.38 -10.05
#